data_AF-A0A6V8KUL4-F1
#
_entry.id   AF-A0A6V8KUL4-F1
#
_cell.length_a   1.000
_cell.length_b   1.000
_cell.length_c   1.000
_cell.angle_alpha   90.00
_cell.angle_beta   90.00
_cell.angle_gamma   90.00
#
_symmetry.space_group_name_H-M   'P 1'
#
loop_
_entity.id
_entity.type
_entity.pdbx_description
1 polymer ?
#
loop_
_entity_poly.entity_id
_entity_poly.type
_entity_poly.pdbx_seq_one_letter_code
_entity_poly.pdbx_strand_id
1 'polypeptide(L)'
;MREITYCALAVEPCVPAGAPAPRLPVIEFGPVVPVPRQHDVSRPDLPAVEAIPTEADLSTGAGRSLARLAALMRAEMEDPEGLIYQPILAGQLWHAVLSGLLAATADRLREETAQPEPASRPRAVKRAIDAMEAEPERAFTATSLAAVAGASVRTLQEGFRQHVGMPPMAYLRRLRLSRAHADLYAAEPGKETVASVANRWGFAHLGRFAAAYRSEYGRAPAETLHEHPVP
;
A
#
# COMPACT_ATOMS: atom_id res chain seq x y z
N MET A 1 23.24 -50.51 36.37
CA MET A 1 22.04 -51.31 36.10
C MET A 1 21.08 -51.14 37.28
N ARG A 2 20.22 -50.12 37.20
CA ARG A 2 19.06 -49.89 38.08
C ARG A 2 18.13 -48.94 37.33
N GLU A 3 17.04 -49.50 36.84
CA GLU A 3 15.89 -48.80 36.28
C GLU A 3 15.27 -47.92 37.37
N ILE A 4 14.91 -46.69 37.01
CA ILE A 4 13.97 -45.89 37.78
C ILE A 4 12.78 -45.62 36.87
N THR A 5 11.83 -46.55 36.98
CA THR A 5 10.41 -46.36 36.64
C THR A 5 9.87 -45.17 37.41
N TYR A 6 9.27 -44.19 36.73
CA TYR A 6 8.43 -43.18 37.39
C TYR A 6 6.98 -43.31 36.94
N CYS A 7 6.12 -43.49 37.94
CA CYS A 7 4.68 -43.65 37.85
C CYS A 7 3.94 -42.38 37.40
N ALA A 8 2.93 -42.62 36.57
CA ALA A 8 1.63 -41.96 36.44
C ALA A 8 1.28 -40.82 37.43
N LEU A 9 0.92 -39.67 36.86
CA LEU A 9 -0.16 -38.82 37.36
C LEU A 9 -1.14 -38.56 36.23
N ALA A 10 -2.24 -39.31 36.28
CA ALA A 10 -3.42 -39.13 35.45
C ALA A 10 -4.20 -37.89 35.93
N VAL A 11 -4.68 -37.09 34.98
CA VAL A 11 -5.81 -36.19 35.18
C VAL A 11 -6.83 -36.56 34.11
N GLU A 12 -7.71 -37.51 34.42
CA GLU A 12 -8.89 -37.80 33.61
C GLU A 12 -9.99 -36.77 33.90
N PRO A 13 -10.56 -36.10 32.88
CA PRO A 13 -11.85 -35.44 33.05
C PRO A 13 -12.96 -36.49 33.05
N CYS A 14 -13.68 -36.53 34.17
CA CYS A 14 -14.90 -37.30 34.36
C CYS A 14 -15.98 -36.85 33.36
N VAL A 15 -16.22 -37.65 32.31
CA VAL A 15 -17.37 -37.49 31.41
C VAL A 15 -18.32 -38.67 31.67
N PRO A 16 -19.56 -38.44 32.13
CA PRO A 16 -20.49 -39.52 32.44
C PRO A 16 -20.91 -40.28 31.17
N ALA A 17 -20.69 -41.58 31.16
CA ALA A 17 -21.18 -42.51 30.15
C ALA A 17 -22.72 -42.59 30.23
N GLY A 18 -23.42 -42.17 29.17
CA GLY A 18 -24.86 -42.42 29.04
C GLY A 18 -25.72 -41.41 28.27
N ALA A 19 -25.17 -40.32 27.74
CA ALA A 19 -25.96 -39.39 26.92
C ALA A 19 -26.04 -39.85 25.44
N PRO A 20 -27.24 -39.97 24.83
CA PRO A 20 -27.35 -40.26 23.41
C PRO A 20 -26.73 -39.11 22.59
N ALA A 21 -25.87 -39.45 21.63
CA ALA A 21 -25.27 -38.48 20.72
C ALA A 21 -26.38 -37.65 20.03
N PRO A 22 -26.28 -36.31 20.00
CA PRO A 22 -27.23 -35.50 19.25
C PRO A 22 -27.08 -35.84 17.76
N ARG A 23 -28.19 -36.25 17.12
CA ARG A 23 -28.26 -36.37 15.66
C ARG A 23 -28.07 -34.97 15.08
N LEU A 24 -26.86 -34.69 14.61
CA LEU A 24 -26.58 -33.50 13.83
C LEU A 24 -27.45 -33.53 12.55
N PRO A 25 -28.07 -32.41 12.16
CA PRO A 25 -28.79 -32.35 10.89
C PRO A 25 -27.80 -32.57 9.75
N VAL A 26 -28.11 -33.52 8.87
CA VAL A 26 -27.38 -33.71 7.62
C VAL A 26 -27.66 -32.48 6.77
N ILE A 27 -26.66 -31.61 6.63
CA ILE A 27 -26.72 -30.48 5.70
C ILE A 27 -26.50 -31.06 4.30
N GLU A 28 -27.56 -31.17 3.51
CA GLU A 28 -27.42 -31.48 2.08
C GLU A 28 -26.84 -30.27 1.36
N PHE A 29 -25.59 -30.40 0.91
CA PHE A 29 -24.99 -29.45 -0.01
C PHE A 29 -25.68 -29.59 -1.36
N GLY A 30 -26.46 -28.58 -1.76
CA GLY A 30 -27.04 -28.51 -3.10
C GLY A 30 -25.98 -28.58 -4.21
N PRO A 31 -26.38 -28.83 -5.47
CA PRO A 31 -25.45 -29.03 -6.56
C PRO A 31 -24.48 -27.85 -6.71
N VAL A 32 -23.19 -28.17 -6.81
CA VAL A 32 -22.10 -27.21 -7.03
C VAL A 32 -22.39 -26.43 -8.30
N VAL A 33 -22.80 -25.16 -8.16
CA VAL A 33 -22.92 -24.24 -9.28
C VAL A 33 -21.50 -23.90 -9.76
N PRO A 34 -21.15 -24.16 -11.04
CA PRO A 34 -19.83 -23.81 -11.54
C PRO A 34 -19.66 -22.29 -11.58
N VAL A 35 -18.72 -21.78 -10.79
CA VAL A 35 -18.29 -20.38 -10.82
C VAL A 35 -17.58 -20.14 -12.17
N PRO A 36 -17.98 -19.12 -12.95
CA PRO A 36 -17.28 -18.80 -14.19
C PRO A 36 -15.83 -18.42 -13.86
N ARG A 37 -14.88 -19.04 -14.58
CA ARG A 37 -13.45 -18.68 -14.50
C ARG A 37 -13.30 -17.23 -14.95
N GLN A 38 -13.12 -16.34 -13.99
CA GLN A 38 -12.70 -14.97 -14.28
C GLN A 38 -11.30 -15.05 -14.90
N HIS A 39 -11.25 -14.78 -16.20
CA HIS A 39 -10.00 -14.50 -16.89
C HIS A 39 -9.50 -13.13 -16.43
N ASP A 40 -8.19 -13.09 -16.19
CA ASP A 40 -7.34 -11.91 -16.05
C ASP A 40 -7.46 -11.12 -14.73
N VAL A 41 -7.00 -11.73 -13.64
CA VAL A 41 -6.32 -10.95 -12.59
C VAL A 41 -4.96 -10.58 -13.19
N SER A 42 -4.88 -9.41 -13.83
CA SER A 42 -3.61 -8.82 -14.17
C SER A 42 -2.78 -8.76 -12.89
N ARG A 43 -1.69 -9.52 -12.89
CA ARG A 43 -0.73 -9.61 -11.79
C ARG A 43 -0.31 -8.17 -11.47
N PRO A 44 -0.45 -7.67 -10.22
CA PRO A 44 0.10 -6.37 -9.91
C PRO A 44 1.58 -6.42 -10.27
N ASP A 45 2.06 -5.41 -11.02
CA ASP A 45 3.47 -5.15 -11.24
C ASP A 45 4.11 -4.90 -9.88
N LEU A 46 4.44 -5.99 -9.19
CA LEU A 46 5.31 -5.96 -8.04
C LEU A 46 6.65 -5.45 -8.59
N PRO A 47 7.22 -4.38 -8.02
CA PRO A 47 8.56 -3.96 -8.42
C PRO A 47 9.45 -5.19 -8.36
N ALA A 48 10.30 -5.37 -9.38
CA ALA A 48 11.30 -6.41 -9.38
C ALA A 48 11.92 -6.44 -7.99
N VAL A 49 11.84 -7.58 -7.31
CA VAL A 49 12.53 -7.78 -6.05
C VAL A 49 14.01 -7.79 -6.42
N GLU A 50 14.57 -6.60 -6.61
CA GLU A 50 15.99 -6.37 -6.70
C GLU A 50 16.58 -7.01 -5.44
N ALA A 51 17.60 -7.83 -5.68
CA ALA A 51 18.07 -8.87 -4.78
C ALA A 51 18.04 -8.44 -3.31
N ILE A 52 17.40 -9.25 -2.47
CA ILE A 52 17.50 -9.10 -1.01
C ILE A 52 19.00 -9.07 -0.70
N PRO A 53 19.57 -7.97 -0.18
CA PRO A 53 20.98 -7.92 0.12
C PRO A 53 21.29 -8.99 1.17
N THR A 54 22.18 -9.92 0.81
CA THR A 54 22.49 -11.14 1.58
C THR A 54 23.38 -10.88 2.79
N GLU A 55 23.78 -9.63 3.02
CA GLU A 55 24.69 -9.25 4.10
C GLU A 55 23.96 -8.30 5.06
N ALA A 56 24.05 -8.54 6.36
CA ALA A 56 23.48 -7.67 7.40
C ALA A 56 24.63 -7.15 8.28
N ASP A 57 24.70 -5.83 8.49
CA ASP A 57 25.63 -5.28 9.49
C ASP A 57 25.10 -5.61 10.89
N LEU A 58 25.81 -6.49 11.59
CA LEU A 58 25.46 -6.97 12.93
C LEU A 58 26.01 -6.07 14.04
N SER A 59 26.69 -4.98 13.71
CA SER A 59 27.37 -4.12 14.68
C SER A 59 26.53 -2.91 15.13
N THR A 60 25.42 -2.60 14.46
CA THR A 60 24.58 -1.40 14.65
C THR A 60 23.07 -1.73 14.73
N GLY A 61 22.27 -0.79 15.23
CA GLY A 61 20.79 -0.82 15.16
C GLY A 61 20.12 -2.16 15.52
N ALA A 62 19.16 -2.59 14.68
CA ALA A 62 18.52 -3.89 14.78
C ALA A 62 19.48 -5.09 14.56
N GLY A 63 20.57 -4.89 13.80
CA GLY A 63 21.60 -5.91 13.59
C GLY A 63 22.38 -6.29 14.86
N ARG A 64 22.67 -5.33 15.75
CA ARG A 64 23.27 -5.59 17.07
C ARG A 64 22.34 -6.38 17.98
N SER A 65 21.04 -6.07 17.92
CA SER A 65 20.03 -6.83 18.66
C SER A 65 19.91 -8.25 18.13
N LEU A 66 19.94 -8.44 16.81
CA LEU A 66 20.00 -9.75 16.17
C LEU A 66 21.27 -10.53 16.54
N ALA A 67 22.44 -9.88 16.58
CA ALA A 67 23.70 -10.50 16.98
C ALA A 67 23.64 -11.03 18.43
N ARG A 68 23.00 -10.28 19.33
CA ARG A 68 22.76 -10.70 20.72
C ARG A 68 21.80 -11.89 20.81
N LEU A 69 20.74 -11.90 20.00
CA LEU A 69 19.82 -13.05 19.92
C LEU A 69 20.51 -14.29 19.34
N ALA A 70 21.36 -14.13 18.33
CA ALA A 70 22.15 -15.22 17.75
C ALA A 70 23.19 -15.76 18.75
N ALA A 71 23.81 -14.89 19.55
CA ALA A 71 24.72 -15.30 20.62
C ALA A 71 23.97 -16.06 21.74
N LEU A 72 22.76 -15.61 22.10
CA LEU A 72 21.90 -16.32 23.05
C LEU A 72 21.53 -17.71 22.51
N MET A 73 21.07 -17.80 21.26
CA MET A 73 20.77 -19.10 20.65
C MET A 73 21.98 -20.04 20.63
N ARG A 74 23.17 -19.53 20.33
CA ARG A 74 24.40 -20.34 20.34
C ARG A 74 24.71 -20.89 21.73
N ALA A 75 24.59 -20.07 22.77
CA ALA A 75 24.80 -20.50 24.14
C ALA A 75 23.78 -21.57 24.57
N GLU A 76 22.52 -21.41 24.18
CA GLU A 76 21.47 -22.40 24.46
C GLU A 76 21.64 -23.71 23.68
N MET A 77 22.32 -23.68 22.51
CA MET A 77 22.68 -24.88 21.75
C MET A 77 23.87 -25.64 22.35
N GLU A 78 24.73 -24.95 23.08
CA GLU A 78 25.89 -25.55 23.77
C GLU A 78 25.51 -26.14 25.13
N ASP A 79 24.34 -25.77 25.67
CA ASP A 79 23.77 -26.30 26.92
C ASP A 79 22.85 -27.51 26.66
N PRO A 80 23.17 -28.71 27.20
CA PRO A 80 22.30 -29.88 27.12
C PRO A 80 20.92 -29.70 27.78
N GLU A 81 20.79 -28.75 28.71
CA GLU A 81 19.52 -28.37 29.35
C GLU A 81 18.93 -27.07 28.78
N GLY A 82 19.46 -26.62 27.63
CA GLY A 82 19.08 -25.37 26.97
C GLY A 82 17.59 -25.29 26.63
N LEU A 83 17.05 -24.08 26.69
CA LEU A 83 15.66 -23.72 26.44
C LEU A 83 15.23 -24.00 24.99
N ILE A 84 16.17 -24.23 24.07
CA ILE A 84 15.89 -24.64 22.69
C ILE A 84 15.27 -26.04 22.58
N TYR A 85 15.46 -26.88 23.60
CA TYR A 85 14.89 -28.23 23.66
C TYR A 85 13.49 -28.23 24.28
N GLN A 86 13.05 -27.10 24.85
CA GLN A 86 11.68 -26.91 25.34
C GLN A 86 10.79 -26.45 24.17
N PRO A 87 9.79 -27.25 23.74
CA PRO A 87 9.05 -27.02 22.48
C PRO A 87 8.27 -25.70 22.44
N ILE A 88 7.84 -25.18 23.58
CA ILE A 88 7.13 -23.90 23.68
C ILE A 88 8.10 -22.73 23.49
N LEU A 89 9.30 -22.81 24.08
CA LEU A 89 10.28 -21.73 24.04
C LEU A 89 11.03 -21.72 22.70
N ALA A 90 11.28 -22.88 22.09
CA ALA A 90 11.89 -23.00 20.77
C ALA A 90 11.14 -22.20 19.70
N GLY A 91 9.80 -22.26 19.69
CA GLY A 91 8.98 -21.50 18.75
C GLY A 91 9.08 -19.98 18.94
N GLN A 92 9.16 -19.52 20.18
CA GLN A 92 9.29 -18.09 20.50
C GLN A 92 10.68 -17.55 20.15
N LEU A 93 11.73 -18.33 20.44
CA LEU A 93 13.12 -17.99 20.09
C LEU A 93 13.30 -17.92 18.56
N TRP A 94 12.74 -18.87 17.83
CA TRP A 94 12.73 -18.87 16.37
C TRP A 94 12.06 -17.62 15.80
N HIS A 95 10.87 -17.27 16.31
CA HIS A 95 10.16 -16.07 15.89
C HIS A 95 10.97 -14.79 16.16
N ALA A 96 11.59 -14.69 17.35
CA ALA A 96 12.42 -13.55 17.70
C ALA A 96 13.61 -13.36 16.75
N VAL A 97 14.25 -14.46 16.32
CA VAL A 97 15.38 -14.41 15.37
C VAL A 97 14.91 -14.04 13.96
N LEU A 98 13.81 -14.61 13.48
CA LEU A 98 13.23 -14.22 12.19
C LEU A 98 12.81 -12.74 12.17
N SER A 99 12.14 -12.27 13.22
CA SER A 99 11.75 -10.86 13.35
C SER A 99 12.98 -9.94 13.44
N GLY A 100 14.01 -10.36 14.17
CA GLY A 100 15.28 -9.64 14.25
C GLY A 100 16.02 -9.56 12.91
N LEU A 101 16.00 -10.65 12.14
CA LEU A 101 16.59 -10.70 10.79
C LEU A 101 15.87 -9.74 9.84
N LEU A 102 14.53 -9.77 9.83
CA LEU A 102 13.70 -8.86 9.03
C LEU A 102 13.92 -7.39 9.41
N ALA A 103 14.06 -7.10 10.72
CA ALA A 103 14.33 -5.75 11.20
C ALA A 103 15.74 -5.25 10.80
N ALA A 104 16.76 -6.11 10.90
CA ALA A 104 18.12 -5.79 10.51
C ALA A 104 18.25 -5.51 9.00
N THR A 105 17.57 -6.29 8.15
CA THR A 105 17.53 -6.04 6.70
C THR A 105 16.72 -4.79 6.35
N ALA A 106 15.66 -4.50 7.11
CA ALA A 106 14.85 -3.30 6.90
C ALA A 106 15.58 -2.01 7.29
N ASP A 107 16.38 -2.03 8.35
CA ASP A 107 17.24 -0.89 8.73
C ASP A 107 18.35 -0.65 7.70
N ARG A 108 18.97 -1.71 7.14
CA ARG A 108 19.95 -1.56 6.06
C ARG A 108 19.32 -1.00 4.79
N LEU A 109 18.11 -1.44 4.42
CA LEU A 109 17.40 -0.86 3.28
C LEU A 109 17.15 0.65 3.50
N ARG A 110 16.87 1.06 4.76
CA ARG A 110 16.76 2.48 5.13
C ARG A 110 18.09 3.21 5.03
N GLU A 111 19.21 2.57 5.40
CA GLU A 111 20.58 3.13 5.34
C GLU A 111 21.16 3.18 3.91
N GLU A 112 20.91 2.20 3.05
CA GLU A 112 21.27 2.25 1.62
C GLU A 112 20.41 3.26 0.86
N THR A 113 19.17 3.50 1.32
CA THR A 113 18.38 4.67 0.91
C THR A 113 18.76 5.95 1.66
N ALA A 114 19.70 5.91 2.61
CA ALA A 114 20.19 7.08 3.33
C ALA A 114 21.31 7.79 2.56
N GLN A 115 21.01 8.20 1.33
CA GLN A 115 21.30 9.60 1.03
C GLN A 115 20.46 10.44 2.01
N PRO A 116 20.89 11.64 2.45
CA PRO A 116 19.99 12.53 3.16
C PRO A 116 18.87 12.90 2.17
N GLU A 117 17.83 12.07 2.11
CA GLU A 117 16.66 12.28 1.28
C GLU A 117 16.07 13.62 1.72
N PRO A 118 16.04 14.64 0.84
CA PRO A 118 15.22 15.81 1.10
C PRO A 118 13.78 15.32 0.99
N ALA A 119 13.24 14.85 2.12
CA ALA A 119 11.88 14.37 2.29
C ALA A 119 11.31 13.74 1.01
N SER A 120 11.57 12.44 0.79
CA SER A 120 10.73 11.58 -0.04
C SER A 120 9.31 12.11 0.04
N ARG A 121 8.73 12.59 -1.08
CA ARG A 121 7.41 13.26 -1.11
C ARG A 121 6.54 12.62 -0.04
N PRO A 122 6.16 13.34 1.03
CA PRO A 122 5.56 12.73 2.21
C PRO A 122 4.49 11.77 1.73
N ARG A 123 4.49 10.51 2.15
CA ARG A 123 3.61 9.46 1.59
C ARG A 123 2.15 9.92 1.41
N ALA A 124 1.72 10.90 2.21
CA ALA A 124 0.48 11.67 2.05
C ALA A 124 0.34 12.41 0.69
N VAL A 125 1.34 13.20 0.28
CA VAL A 125 1.38 13.92 -1.02
C VAL A 125 1.32 12.93 -2.18
N LYS A 126 2.13 11.86 -2.15
CA LYS A 126 2.09 10.83 -3.20
C LYS A 126 0.69 10.19 -3.30
N ARG A 127 0.13 9.73 -2.17
CA ARG A 127 -1.22 9.14 -2.16
C ARG A 127 -2.30 10.09 -2.68
N ALA A 128 -2.20 11.38 -2.37
CA ALA A 128 -3.12 12.37 -2.89
C ALA A 128 -2.97 12.55 -4.42
N ILE A 129 -1.74 12.59 -4.93
CA ILE A 129 -1.49 12.68 -6.37
C ILE A 129 -2.01 11.43 -7.09
N ASP A 130 -1.66 10.24 -6.59
CA ASP A 130 -2.10 8.97 -7.18
C ASP A 130 -3.64 8.91 -7.27
N ALA A 131 -4.34 9.36 -6.23
CA ALA A 131 -5.80 9.42 -6.23
C ALA A 131 -6.37 10.47 -7.20
N MET A 132 -5.71 11.62 -7.36
CA MET A 132 -6.10 12.64 -8.33
C MET A 132 -5.88 12.15 -9.78
N GLU A 133 -4.82 11.39 -10.03
CA GLU A 133 -4.49 10.88 -11.36
C GLU A 133 -5.36 9.69 -11.77
N ALA A 134 -5.79 8.87 -10.81
CA ALA A 134 -6.71 7.76 -11.03
C ALA A 134 -8.12 8.23 -11.41
N GLU A 135 -8.65 9.26 -10.74
CA GLU A 135 -10.01 9.78 -10.98
C GLU A 135 -10.02 11.34 -11.04
N PRO A 136 -9.44 11.97 -12.07
CA PRO A 136 -9.33 13.43 -12.13
C PRO A 136 -10.67 14.17 -12.07
N GLU A 137 -11.73 13.61 -12.64
CA GLU A 137 -13.08 14.16 -12.72
C GLU A 137 -13.82 14.18 -11.38
N ARG A 138 -13.43 13.31 -10.44
CA ARG A 138 -14.06 13.19 -9.13
C ARG A 138 -14.04 14.52 -8.38
N ALA A 139 -15.16 14.90 -7.75
CA ALA A 139 -15.28 16.14 -6.99
C ALA A 139 -14.50 16.11 -5.66
N PHE A 140 -13.16 16.14 -5.74
CA PHE A 140 -12.30 16.21 -4.58
C PHE A 140 -12.47 17.55 -3.84
N THR A 141 -12.50 17.46 -2.52
CA THR A 141 -12.38 18.59 -1.60
C THR A 141 -11.05 18.49 -0.88
N ALA A 142 -10.58 19.58 -0.29
CA ALA A 142 -9.35 19.54 0.50
C ALA A 142 -9.44 18.50 1.64
N THR A 143 -10.61 18.37 2.26
CA THR A 143 -10.88 17.39 3.33
C THR A 143 -10.89 15.96 2.81
N SER A 144 -11.52 15.68 1.66
CA SER A 144 -11.55 14.31 1.13
C SER A 144 -10.18 13.85 0.64
N LEU A 145 -9.39 14.75 0.05
CA LEU A 145 -8.00 14.47 -0.30
C LEU A 145 -7.12 14.22 0.92
N ALA A 146 -7.31 15.00 1.99
CA ALA A 146 -6.59 14.79 3.25
C ALA A 146 -6.92 13.43 3.87
N ALA A 147 -8.17 13.00 3.80
CA ALA A 147 -8.59 11.66 4.25
C ALA A 147 -7.92 10.54 3.44
N VAL A 148 -7.92 10.62 2.10
CA VAL A 148 -7.23 9.66 1.22
C VAL A 148 -5.71 9.63 1.50
N ALA A 149 -5.14 10.82 1.73
CA ALA A 149 -3.74 11.00 2.06
C ALA A 149 -3.39 10.57 3.49
N GLY A 150 -4.36 10.18 4.32
CA GLY A 150 -4.16 9.85 5.74
C GLY A 150 -3.46 10.95 6.54
N ALA A 151 -3.80 12.21 6.26
CA ALA A 151 -3.16 13.39 6.86
C ALA A 151 -4.20 14.47 7.19
N SER A 152 -3.81 15.45 8.01
CA SER A 152 -4.63 16.66 8.17
C SER A 152 -4.60 17.51 6.89
N VAL A 153 -5.62 18.34 6.67
CA VAL A 153 -5.66 19.29 5.54
C VAL A 153 -4.43 20.21 5.55
N ARG A 154 -4.06 20.73 6.72
CA ARG A 154 -2.89 21.60 6.89
C ARG A 154 -1.59 20.90 6.51
N THR A 155 -1.41 19.67 7.00
CA THR A 155 -0.23 18.84 6.69
C THR A 155 -0.15 18.55 5.20
N LEU A 156 -1.27 18.22 4.55
CA LEU A 156 -1.31 17.96 3.12
C LEU A 156 -0.96 19.20 2.31
N GLN A 157 -1.55 20.35 2.63
CA GLN A 157 -1.29 21.61 1.94
C GLN A 157 0.18 22.04 2.07
N GLU A 158 0.75 21.90 3.26
CA GLU A 158 2.16 22.20 3.49
C GLU A 158 3.07 21.25 2.71
N GLY A 159 2.79 19.95 2.76
CA GLY A 159 3.53 18.96 1.97
C GLY A 159 3.48 19.26 0.47
N PHE A 160 2.32 19.65 -0.06
CA PHE A 160 2.16 20.07 -1.45
C PHE A 160 2.96 21.34 -1.79
N ARG A 161 2.95 22.37 -0.92
CA ARG A 161 3.78 23.56 -1.12
C ARG A 161 5.27 23.23 -1.16
N GLN A 162 5.74 22.40 -0.22
CA GLN A 162 7.15 22.06 -0.11
C GLN A 162 7.65 21.17 -1.26
N HIS A 163 6.86 20.19 -1.71
CA HIS A 163 7.34 19.14 -2.62
C HIS A 163 6.79 19.23 -4.05
N VAL A 164 5.68 19.96 -4.25
CA VAL A 164 5.05 20.16 -5.57
C VAL A 164 5.08 21.64 -5.96
N GLY A 165 5.36 22.54 -5.02
CA GLY A 165 5.41 24.00 -5.26
C GLY A 165 4.04 24.65 -5.40
N MET A 166 2.94 23.90 -5.24
CA MET A 166 1.58 24.42 -5.39
C MET A 166 0.59 23.71 -4.47
N PRO A 167 -0.53 24.36 -4.07
CA PRO A 167 -1.56 23.73 -3.26
C PRO A 167 -2.26 22.55 -3.97
N PRO A 168 -2.83 21.58 -3.22
CA PRO A 168 -3.46 20.38 -3.79
C PRO A 168 -4.56 20.68 -4.81
N MET A 169 -5.43 21.66 -4.51
CA MET A 169 -6.53 22.01 -5.41
C MET A 169 -6.04 22.73 -6.68
N ALA A 170 -4.91 23.43 -6.61
CA ALA A 170 -4.28 24.03 -7.79
C ALA A 170 -3.68 22.95 -8.69
N TYR A 171 -3.02 21.95 -8.10
CA TYR A 171 -2.51 20.78 -8.82
C TYR A 171 -3.64 20.05 -9.55
N LEU A 172 -4.73 19.71 -8.85
CA LEU A 172 -5.88 19.04 -9.47
C LEU A 172 -6.48 19.87 -10.62
N ARG A 173 -6.58 21.19 -10.46
CA ARG A 173 -7.06 22.07 -11.54
C ARG A 173 -6.15 22.01 -12.76
N ARG A 174 -4.84 22.01 -12.56
CA ARG A 174 -3.84 21.92 -13.63
C ARG A 174 -3.92 20.57 -14.35
N LEU A 175 -4.04 19.48 -13.59
CA LEU A 175 -4.24 18.14 -14.13
C LEU A 175 -5.49 18.08 -15.02
N ARG A 176 -6.62 18.61 -14.55
CA ARG A 176 -7.87 18.68 -15.32
C ARG A 176 -7.74 19.54 -16.57
N LEU A 177 -7.04 20.68 -16.49
CA LEU A 177 -6.77 21.52 -17.67
C LEU A 177 -5.89 20.80 -18.69
N SER A 178 -4.92 20.00 -18.25
CA SER A 178 -4.08 19.19 -19.14
C SER A 178 -4.89 18.12 -19.86
N ARG A 179 -5.74 17.38 -19.15
CA ARG A 179 -6.63 16.39 -19.75
C ARG A 179 -7.65 17.02 -20.69
N ALA A 180 -8.27 18.14 -20.30
CA ALA A 180 -9.17 18.88 -21.16
C ALA A 180 -8.48 19.43 -22.42
N HIS A 181 -7.23 19.89 -22.32
CA HIS A 181 -6.46 20.32 -23.49
C HIS A 181 -6.20 19.16 -24.44
N ALA A 182 -5.79 17.99 -23.92
CA ALA A 182 -5.60 16.80 -24.73
C ALA A 182 -6.89 16.36 -25.45
N ASP A 183 -8.03 16.38 -24.76
CA ASP A 183 -9.33 16.06 -25.37
C ASP A 183 -9.72 17.08 -26.45
N LEU A 184 -9.58 18.38 -26.19
CA LEU A 184 -9.87 19.44 -27.18
C LEU A 184 -8.96 19.31 -28.41
N TYR A 185 -7.69 18.93 -28.19
CA TYR A 185 -6.72 18.69 -29.24
C TYR A 185 -6.87 17.31 -29.89
N ALA A 186 -7.72 16.41 -29.40
CA ALA A 186 -8.00 15.13 -30.05
C ALA A 186 -9.40 15.11 -30.70
N ALA A 187 -10.25 16.08 -30.34
CA ALA A 187 -11.64 16.13 -30.76
C ALA A 187 -11.79 16.39 -32.26
N GLU A 188 -12.72 15.67 -32.87
CA GLU A 188 -13.13 15.90 -34.26
C GLU A 188 -13.99 17.18 -34.36
N PRO A 189 -13.80 18.01 -35.41
CA PRO A 189 -14.58 19.21 -35.63
C PRO A 189 -16.09 18.92 -35.64
N GLY A 190 -16.84 19.65 -34.81
CA GLY A 190 -18.30 19.57 -34.75
C GLY A 190 -18.88 18.39 -33.96
N LYS A 191 -18.07 17.43 -33.49
CA LYS A 191 -18.53 16.32 -32.64
C LYS A 191 -18.45 16.62 -31.15
N GLU A 192 -17.46 17.40 -30.72
CA GLU A 192 -17.34 17.83 -29.32
C GLU A 192 -17.51 19.34 -29.18
N THR A 193 -18.00 19.75 -28.01
CA THR A 193 -18.09 21.16 -27.64
C THR A 193 -17.18 21.44 -26.45
N VAL A 194 -16.65 22.66 -26.39
CA VAL A 194 -15.85 23.13 -25.25
C VAL A 194 -16.59 22.92 -23.92
N ALA A 195 -17.91 23.11 -23.91
CA ALA A 195 -18.73 22.91 -22.73
C ALA A 195 -18.79 21.44 -22.29
N SER A 196 -18.90 20.51 -23.23
CA SER A 196 -18.89 19.06 -22.97
C SER A 196 -17.56 18.63 -22.34
N VAL A 197 -16.44 19.04 -22.95
CA VAL A 197 -15.10 18.71 -22.44
C VAL A 197 -14.86 19.30 -21.05
N ALA A 198 -15.23 20.57 -20.84
CA ALA A 198 -15.07 21.22 -19.54
C ALA A 198 -15.87 20.47 -18.44
N ASN A 199 -17.12 20.09 -18.72
CA ASN A 199 -17.95 19.36 -17.76
C ASN A 199 -17.38 17.96 -17.47
N ARG A 200 -16.89 17.25 -18.49
CA ARG A 200 -16.27 15.91 -18.35
C ARG A 200 -15.12 15.92 -17.35
N TRP A 201 -14.27 16.94 -17.41
CA TRP A 201 -13.12 17.10 -16.51
C TRP A 201 -13.45 17.83 -15.20
N GLY A 202 -14.74 18.00 -14.88
CA GLY A 202 -15.18 18.53 -13.59
C GLY A 202 -15.13 20.04 -13.44
N PHE A 203 -15.18 20.81 -14.54
CA PHE A 203 -15.35 22.27 -14.49
C PHE A 203 -16.83 22.66 -14.56
N ALA A 204 -17.41 23.02 -13.41
CA ALA A 204 -18.81 23.47 -13.34
C ALA A 204 -19.08 24.84 -13.99
N HIS A 205 -18.05 25.68 -14.16
CA HIS A 205 -18.20 27.06 -14.65
C HIS A 205 -17.36 27.30 -15.90
N LEU A 206 -18.01 27.39 -17.05
CA LEU A 206 -17.36 27.54 -18.36
C LEU A 206 -16.49 28.79 -18.47
N GLY A 207 -16.94 29.93 -17.94
CA GLY A 207 -16.14 31.17 -17.95
C GLY A 207 -14.86 31.04 -17.12
N ARG A 208 -14.93 30.40 -15.95
CA ARG A 208 -13.75 30.17 -15.09
C ARG A 208 -12.80 29.14 -15.70
N PHE A 209 -13.33 28.17 -16.43
CA PHE A 209 -12.54 27.22 -17.22
C PHE A 209 -11.79 27.95 -18.33
N ALA A 210 -12.50 28.70 -19.19
CA ALA A 210 -11.90 29.41 -20.32
C ALA A 210 -10.82 30.40 -19.88
N ALA A 211 -11.03 31.13 -18.78
CA ALA A 211 -10.03 32.03 -18.20
C ALA A 211 -8.79 31.27 -17.70
N ALA A 212 -8.98 30.14 -17.01
CA ALA A 212 -7.86 29.32 -16.53
C ALA A 212 -7.06 28.71 -17.69
N TYR A 213 -7.79 28.23 -18.70
CA TYR A 213 -7.21 27.62 -19.89
C TYR A 213 -6.34 28.63 -20.64
N ARG A 214 -6.87 29.85 -20.88
CA ARG A 214 -6.10 30.92 -21.52
C ARG A 214 -4.88 31.33 -20.69
N SER A 215 -5.00 31.34 -19.37
CA SER A 215 -3.87 31.64 -18.49
C SER A 215 -2.76 30.60 -18.56
N GLU A 216 -3.07 29.32 -18.79
CA GLU A 216 -2.07 28.23 -18.86
C GLU A 216 -1.51 28.06 -20.28
N TYR A 217 -2.35 28.15 -21.31
CA TYR A 217 -2.00 27.81 -22.70
C TYR A 217 -1.89 29.01 -23.65
N GLY A 218 -2.15 30.23 -23.16
CA GLY A 218 -2.06 31.47 -23.94
C GLY A 218 -3.17 31.68 -24.98
N ARG A 219 -4.06 30.70 -25.17
CA ARG A 219 -5.11 30.70 -26.21
C ARG A 219 -6.46 30.27 -25.65
N ALA A 220 -7.55 30.54 -26.37
CA ALA A 220 -8.87 30.09 -25.93
C ALA A 220 -9.09 28.59 -26.18
N PRO A 221 -9.86 27.88 -25.33
CA PRO A 221 -10.16 26.47 -25.56
C PRO A 221 -10.94 26.23 -26.87
N ALA A 222 -11.73 27.22 -27.31
CA ALA A 222 -12.39 27.19 -28.60
C ALA A 222 -11.38 27.24 -29.75
N GLU A 223 -10.34 28.07 -29.66
CA GLU A 223 -9.28 28.13 -30.69
C GLU A 223 -8.59 26.77 -30.82
N THR A 224 -8.23 26.13 -29.70
CA THR A 224 -7.62 24.79 -29.72
C THR A 224 -8.53 23.73 -30.36
N LEU A 225 -9.84 23.82 -30.15
CA LEU A 225 -10.81 22.91 -30.77
C LEU A 225 -10.92 23.10 -32.29
N HIS A 226 -10.64 24.31 -32.81
CA HIS A 226 -10.74 24.63 -34.24
C HIS A 226 -9.39 24.57 -34.97
N GLU A 227 -8.26 24.52 -34.25
CA GLU A 227 -6.89 24.57 -34.81
C GLU A 227 -6.36 23.24 -35.37
N HIS A 228 -7.19 22.20 -35.49
CA HIS A 228 -6.76 20.97 -36.17
C HIS A 228 -6.43 21.21 -37.65
N PRO A 229 -5.23 20.82 -38.12
CA PRO A 229 -4.95 20.76 -39.54
C PRO A 229 -5.77 19.61 -40.14
N VAL A 230 -6.67 19.95 -41.05
CA VAL A 230 -7.31 18.99 -41.95
C VAL A 230 -6.20 18.20 -42.66
N PRO A 231 -6.15 16.85 -42.58
CA PRO A 231 -5.26 16.06 -43.43
C PRO A 231 -5.62 16.16 -44.91
#